data_AF-T0KUE1-F1
#
_entry.id   AF-T0KUE1-F1
#
_cell.length_a   1.000
_cell.length_b   1.000
_cell.length_c   1.000
_cell.angle_alpha   90.00
_cell.angle_beta   90.00
_cell.angle_gamma   90.00
#
_symmetry.space_group_name_H-M   'P 1'
#
loop_
_entity.id
_entity.type
_entity.pdbx_description
1 polymer ?
#
loop_
_entity_poly.entity_id
_entity_poly.type
_entity_poly.pdbx_seq_one_letter_code
_entity_poly.pdbx_strand_id
1 'polypeptide(L)'
;MLQESLATGKSLPVDTANDARLRKDFSYDESAEALQSLDDEYETLSGLQDPRVLIATSRSPSSRLQGFSKDLRLLMPTATVINRGTMTLQDLVRVANATGLTDIVHVHEHRDTPSALTISHLPHGPTISFSLHNVKTRQDLPNALRGNISKSYPPSHL
;
A
#
# COMPACT_ATOMS: atom_id res chain seq x y z
N MET A 1 -10.80 -28.91 -9.95
CA MET A 1 -12.04 -29.63 -10.35
C MET A 1 -11.88 -30.49 -11.61
N LEU A 2 -11.81 -29.93 -12.84
CA LEU A 2 -11.76 -30.74 -14.08
C LEU A 2 -10.43 -31.48 -14.25
N GLN A 3 -9.31 -30.79 -14.03
CA GLN A 3 -7.96 -31.36 -13.99
C GLN A 3 -7.81 -32.44 -12.90
N GLU A 4 -8.35 -32.20 -11.70
CA GLU A 4 -8.31 -33.17 -10.59
C GLU A 4 -9.16 -34.42 -10.86
N SER A 5 -10.34 -34.27 -11.46
CA SER A 5 -11.17 -35.40 -11.88
C SER A 5 -10.52 -36.22 -12.99
N LEU A 6 -9.81 -35.58 -13.93
CA LEU A 6 -9.01 -36.26 -14.95
C LEU A 6 -7.82 -37.01 -14.34
N ALA A 7 -7.14 -36.42 -13.36
CA ALA A 7 -6.00 -37.03 -12.68
C ALA A 7 -6.40 -38.19 -11.74
N THR A 8 -7.58 -38.11 -11.10
CA THR A 8 -8.04 -39.08 -10.10
C THR A 8 -9.08 -40.08 -10.61
N GLY A 9 -9.60 -39.89 -11.83
CA GLY A 9 -10.64 -40.74 -12.44
C GLY A 9 -12.02 -40.65 -11.77
N LYS A 10 -12.25 -39.67 -10.88
CA LYS A 10 -13.54 -39.49 -10.20
C LYS A 10 -14.60 -38.92 -11.14
N SER A 11 -15.86 -39.36 -10.96
CA SER A 11 -16.99 -38.88 -11.75
C SER A 11 -17.20 -37.38 -11.62
N LEU A 12 -17.38 -36.69 -12.76
CA LEU A 12 -17.68 -35.27 -12.84
C LEU A 12 -19.18 -34.99 -12.64
N PRO A 13 -19.56 -33.83 -12.09
CA PRO A 13 -20.93 -33.35 -12.13
C PRO A 13 -21.45 -33.28 -13.57
N VAL A 14 -22.73 -33.62 -13.76
CA VAL A 14 -23.36 -33.73 -15.10
C VAL A 14 -23.29 -32.41 -15.88
N ASP A 15 -23.44 -31.28 -15.20
CA ASP A 15 -23.40 -29.96 -15.82
C ASP A 15 -22.01 -29.64 -16.39
N THR A 16 -20.96 -29.96 -15.63
CA THR A 16 -19.56 -29.78 -16.05
C THR A 16 -19.15 -30.79 -17.12
N ALA A 17 -19.67 -32.01 -17.03
CA ALA A 17 -19.42 -33.08 -18.00
C ALA A 17 -20.15 -32.87 -19.33
N ASN A 18 -21.14 -31.99 -19.43
CA ASN A 18 -21.83 -31.72 -20.69
C ASN A 18 -21.46 -30.37 -21.31
N ASP A 19 -20.61 -29.58 -20.64
CA ASP A 19 -20.17 -28.30 -21.17
C ASP A 19 -19.07 -28.49 -22.24
N ALA A 20 -19.48 -28.37 -23.51
CA ALA A 20 -18.61 -28.47 -24.66
C ALA A 20 -17.63 -27.29 -24.80
N ARG A 21 -17.97 -26.11 -24.26
CA ARG A 21 -17.08 -24.94 -24.28
C ARG A 21 -15.97 -25.14 -23.27
N LEU A 22 -16.32 -25.51 -22.05
CA LEU A 22 -15.37 -25.75 -20.97
C LEU A 22 -14.31 -26.79 -21.34
N ARG A 23 -14.70 -27.88 -22.03
CA ARG A 23 -13.75 -28.89 -22.51
C ARG A 23 -12.79 -28.38 -23.58
N LYS A 24 -13.29 -27.54 -24.50
CA LYS A 24 -12.50 -26.96 -25.57
C LYS A 24 -11.48 -25.97 -24.98
N ASP A 25 -11.94 -25.10 -24.08
CA ASP A 25 -11.09 -24.09 -23.44
C ASP A 25 -10.05 -24.75 -22.52
N PHE A 26 -10.42 -25.80 -21.79
CA PHE A 26 -9.50 -26.58 -20.95
C PHE A 26 -8.32 -27.17 -21.72
N SER A 27 -8.50 -27.55 -23.00
CA SER A 27 -7.39 -28.07 -23.82
C SER A 27 -6.30 -27.04 -24.11
N TYR A 28 -6.64 -25.74 -24.03
CA TYR A 28 -5.69 -24.64 -24.17
C TYR A 28 -5.10 -24.20 -22.82
N ASP A 29 -5.87 -24.35 -21.73
CA ASP A 29 -5.47 -23.96 -20.38
C ASP A 29 -4.71 -25.05 -19.60
N GLU A 30 -4.62 -26.29 -20.11
CA GLU A 30 -3.97 -27.42 -19.42
C GLU A 30 -2.49 -27.15 -19.07
N SER A 31 -1.80 -26.34 -19.88
CA SER A 31 -0.40 -25.95 -19.65
C SER A 31 -0.23 -24.66 -18.85
N ALA A 32 -1.31 -23.97 -18.47
CA ALA A 32 -1.22 -22.81 -17.60
C ALA A 32 -0.85 -23.30 -16.20
N GLU A 33 0.44 -23.26 -15.86
CA GLU A 33 0.87 -23.54 -14.50
C GLU A 33 0.13 -22.61 -13.54
N ALA A 34 -0.22 -23.13 -12.34
CA ALA A 34 -0.86 -22.39 -11.26
C ALA A 34 0.02 -21.28 -10.64
N LEU A 35 0.90 -20.69 -11.44
CA LEU A 35 1.55 -19.40 -11.26
C LEU A 35 0.63 -18.26 -11.73
N GLN A 36 -0.68 -18.42 -11.54
CA GLN A 36 -1.57 -17.27 -11.40
C GLN A 36 -1.20 -16.57 -10.08
N SER A 37 -0.08 -15.85 -10.13
CA SER A 37 0.05 -14.65 -9.33
C SER A 37 -1.21 -13.83 -9.67
N LEU A 38 -2.01 -13.56 -8.64
CA LEU A 38 -3.27 -12.86 -8.83
C LEU A 38 -2.89 -11.52 -9.43
N ASP A 39 -3.46 -11.12 -10.57
CA ASP A 39 -3.20 -9.78 -11.12
C ASP A 39 -3.52 -8.74 -10.03
N ASP A 40 -2.48 -8.33 -9.33
CA ASP A 40 -2.50 -7.54 -8.09
C ASP A 40 -1.53 -6.39 -8.35
N GLU A 41 -2.02 -5.19 -8.04
CA GLU A 41 -1.31 -3.94 -8.29
C GLU A 41 0.08 -3.91 -7.64
N TYR A 42 0.35 -4.73 -6.63
CA TYR A 42 1.64 -4.82 -5.95
C TYR A 42 2.63 -5.83 -6.55
N GLU A 43 2.19 -6.82 -7.33
CA GLU A 43 3.03 -7.96 -7.72
C GLU A 43 4.21 -7.57 -8.62
N THR A 44 3.99 -6.64 -9.54
CA THR A 44 4.98 -6.28 -10.56
C THR A 44 6.29 -5.70 -10.00
N LEU A 45 6.23 -5.03 -8.85
CA LEU A 45 7.38 -4.36 -8.24
C LEU A 45 7.80 -4.95 -6.88
N SER A 46 6.97 -5.82 -6.31
CA SER A 46 7.25 -6.45 -5.01
C SER A 46 8.57 -7.23 -5.03
N GLY A 47 9.44 -6.95 -4.06
CA GLY A 47 10.75 -7.59 -3.93
C GLY A 47 11.80 -7.19 -4.97
N LEU A 48 11.42 -6.45 -6.02
CA LEU A 48 12.32 -5.97 -7.08
C LEU A 48 12.77 -4.53 -6.83
N GLN A 49 11.86 -3.67 -6.36
CA GLN A 49 12.13 -2.26 -6.11
C GLN A 49 11.63 -1.84 -4.73
N ASP A 50 12.47 -1.09 -4.02
CA ASP A 50 12.06 -0.49 -2.75
C ASP A 50 10.92 0.53 -2.95
N PRO A 51 9.88 0.49 -2.10
CA PRO A 51 8.78 1.43 -2.19
C PRO A 51 9.29 2.85 -1.92
N ARG A 52 8.81 3.81 -2.71
CA ARG A 52 9.16 5.23 -2.60
C ARG A 52 7.93 6.00 -2.18
N VAL A 53 7.85 6.27 -0.88
CA VAL A 53 6.66 6.83 -0.24
C VAL A 53 6.76 8.35 -0.11
N LEU A 54 5.70 9.07 -0.49
CA LEU A 54 5.55 10.50 -0.27
C LEU A 54 4.60 10.77 0.90
N ILE A 55 5.09 11.44 1.95
CA ILE A 55 4.26 11.88 3.06
C ILE A 55 3.91 13.35 2.87
N ALA A 56 2.62 13.65 2.82
CA ALA A 56 2.08 14.99 2.75
C ALA A 56 1.05 15.24 3.85
N THR A 57 0.92 16.50 4.27
CA THR A 57 -0.06 16.94 5.28
C THR A 57 -1.20 17.72 4.64
N SER A 58 -2.24 18.00 5.41
CA SER A 58 -3.29 18.94 5.05
C SER A 58 -2.75 20.37 4.80
N ARG A 59 -3.58 21.24 4.20
CA ARG A 59 -3.22 22.65 3.97
C ARG A 59 -2.98 23.34 5.31
N SER A 60 -1.91 24.14 5.39
CA SER A 60 -1.54 24.91 6.58
C SER A 60 -1.50 24.07 7.87
N PRO A 61 -0.62 23.05 7.94
CA PRO A 61 -0.56 22.11 9.06
C PRO A 61 0.00 22.78 10.32
N SER A 62 -0.50 22.37 11.48
CA SER A 62 0.04 22.74 12.79
C SER A 62 1.47 22.25 12.98
N SER A 63 2.20 22.83 13.93
CA SER A 63 3.53 22.37 14.31
C SER A 63 3.53 20.91 14.80
N ARG A 64 2.42 20.48 15.41
CA ARG A 64 2.20 19.12 15.91
C ARG A 64 2.01 18.12 14.77
N LEU A 65 1.22 18.45 13.75
CA LEU A 65 1.08 17.61 12.56
C LEU A 65 2.36 17.56 11.73
N GLN A 66 3.10 18.66 11.62
CA GLN A 66 4.44 18.66 11.01
C GLN A 66 5.40 17.74 11.77
N GLY A 67 5.34 17.75 13.11
CA GLY A 67 6.06 16.80 13.95
C GLY A 67 5.69 15.35 13.66
N PHE A 68 4.39 15.07 13.66
CA PHE A 68 3.86 13.74 13.39
C PHE A 68 4.25 13.22 12.00
N SER A 69 4.25 14.07 10.96
CA SER A 69 4.73 13.66 9.63
C SER A 69 6.21 13.26 9.60
N LYS A 70 7.04 13.89 10.45
CA LYS A 70 8.45 13.51 10.62
C LYS A 70 8.59 12.20 11.39
N ASP A 71 7.71 11.96 12.36
CA ASP A 71 7.67 10.69 13.09
C ASP A 71 7.29 9.54 12.14
N LEU A 72 6.28 9.72 11.27
CA LEU A 72 5.91 8.74 10.25
C LEU A 72 7.05 8.43 9.27
N ARG A 73 7.83 9.45 8.89
CA ARG A 73 9.02 9.26 8.05
C ARG A 73 10.06 8.35 8.71
N LEU A 74 10.17 8.37 10.03
CA LEU A 74 11.11 7.51 10.74
C LEU A 74 10.64 6.05 10.77
N LEU A 75 9.34 5.79 10.57
CA LEU A 75 8.80 4.43 10.45
C LEU A 75 9.07 3.81 9.08
N MET A 76 9.14 4.63 8.02
CA MET A 76 9.33 4.19 6.64
C MET A 76 10.67 4.73 6.11
N PRO A 77 11.74 3.92 6.09
CA PRO A 77 13.10 4.40 5.81
C PRO A 77 13.25 5.14 4.47
N THR A 78 12.48 4.74 3.47
CA THR A 78 12.48 5.28 2.10
C THR A 78 11.54 6.47 1.90
N ALA A 79 10.77 6.84 2.93
CA ALA A 79 9.77 7.90 2.82
C ALA A 79 10.38 9.30 2.78
N THR A 80 9.74 10.17 2.00
CA THR A 80 10.07 11.59 1.89
C THR A 80 8.89 12.43 2.33
N VAL A 81 9.15 13.42 3.19
CA VAL A 81 8.12 14.36 3.66
C VAL A 81 8.25 15.64 2.85
N ILE A 82 7.13 16.19 2.40
CA ILE A 82 7.10 17.47 1.70
C ILE A 82 6.20 18.49 2.39
N ASN A 83 6.60 19.75 2.29
CA ASN A 83 5.74 20.86 2.67
C ASN A 83 4.80 21.16 1.51
N ARG A 84 3.52 20.82 1.67
CA ARG A 84 2.50 20.96 0.61
C ARG A 84 2.32 22.40 0.11
N GLY A 85 2.48 23.40 0.99
CA GLY A 85 2.28 24.80 0.64
C GLY A 85 0.90 25.05 0.02
N THR A 86 0.88 25.61 -1.20
CA THR A 86 -0.33 25.90 -1.97
C THR A 86 -0.79 24.74 -2.86
N MET A 87 0.00 23.66 -3.00
CA MET A 87 -0.30 22.54 -3.88
C MET A 87 -1.64 21.90 -3.53
N THR A 88 -2.43 21.56 -4.54
CA THR A 88 -3.65 20.76 -4.37
C THR A 88 -3.29 19.28 -4.23
N LEU A 89 -4.25 18.45 -3.82
CA LEU A 89 -4.01 17.01 -3.75
C LEU A 89 -3.78 16.42 -5.15
N GLN A 90 -4.45 16.96 -6.17
CA GLN A 90 -4.24 16.56 -7.56
C GLN A 90 -2.83 16.89 -8.05
N ASP A 91 -2.27 18.03 -7.64
CA ASP A 91 -0.88 18.38 -7.96
C ASP A 91 0.10 17.40 -7.32
N LEU A 92 -0.16 17.00 -6.07
CA LEU A 92 0.65 16.01 -5.36
C LEU A 92 0.65 14.67 -6.09
N VAL A 93 -0.52 14.17 -6.49
CA VAL A 93 -0.64 12.91 -7.26
C VAL A 93 0.07 13.02 -8.61
N ARG A 94 -0.09 14.13 -9.32
CA ARG A 94 0.60 14.37 -10.61
C ARG A 94 2.12 14.34 -10.46
N VAL A 95 2.66 15.03 -9.46
CA VAL A 95 4.10 15.05 -9.17
C VAL A 95 4.59 13.67 -8.74
N ALA A 96 3.84 12.96 -7.90
CA ALA A 96 4.20 11.62 -7.44
C ALA A 96 4.27 10.62 -8.59
N ASN A 97 3.27 10.61 -9.48
CA ASN A 97 3.27 9.78 -10.68
C ASN A 97 4.43 10.13 -11.62
N ALA A 98 4.67 11.42 -11.87
CA ALA A 98 5.76 11.87 -12.74
C ALA A 98 7.16 11.54 -12.18
N THR A 99 7.28 11.33 -10.86
CA THR A 99 8.56 11.01 -10.20
C THR A 99 8.72 9.52 -9.88
N GLY A 100 7.75 8.68 -10.26
CA GLY A 100 7.77 7.23 -10.02
C GLY A 100 7.75 6.90 -8.53
N LEU A 101 6.92 7.59 -7.75
CA LEU A 101 6.64 7.24 -6.35
C LEU A 101 5.61 6.11 -6.33
N THR A 102 5.77 5.18 -5.39
CA THR A 102 4.89 4.02 -5.26
C THR A 102 3.67 4.34 -4.44
N ASP A 103 3.78 5.21 -3.44
CA ASP A 103 2.69 5.47 -2.50
C ASP A 103 2.67 6.93 -2.04
N ILE A 104 1.46 7.43 -1.78
CA ILE A 104 1.23 8.69 -1.08
C ILE A 104 0.57 8.40 0.25
N VAL A 105 1.15 8.94 1.33
CA VAL A 105 0.57 8.99 2.66
C VAL A 105 0.15 10.43 2.93
N HIS A 106 -1.16 10.67 2.97
CA HIS A 106 -1.74 11.95 3.30
C HIS A 106 -2.26 11.96 4.73
N VAL A 107 -1.85 12.93 5.54
CA VAL A 107 -2.21 13.02 6.96
C VAL A 107 -3.03 14.27 7.23
N HIS A 108 -4.09 14.10 8.00
CA HIS A 108 -5.01 15.16 8.41
C HIS A 108 -5.04 15.30 9.93
N GLU A 109 -5.35 16.50 10.40
CA GLU A 109 -5.52 16.81 11.82
C GLU A 109 -6.85 17.48 12.10
N HIS A 110 -7.31 17.36 13.33
CA HIS A 110 -8.39 18.12 13.90
C HIS A 110 -7.89 18.81 15.17
N ARG A 111 -7.96 20.16 15.23
CA ARG A 111 -7.52 20.96 16.38
C ARG A 111 -6.13 20.56 16.89
N ASP A 112 -5.15 20.69 16.00
CA ASP A 112 -3.73 20.36 16.22
C ASP A 112 -3.43 18.87 16.54
N THR A 113 -4.44 17.99 16.49
CA THR A 113 -4.28 16.57 16.80
C THR A 113 -4.45 15.74 15.53
N PRO A 114 -3.48 14.91 15.12
CA PRO A 114 -3.62 14.02 13.97
C PRO A 114 -4.84 13.11 14.14
N SER A 115 -5.72 13.09 13.14
CA SER A 115 -7.05 12.45 13.24
C SER A 115 -7.34 11.49 12.10
N ALA A 116 -6.67 11.63 10.96
CA ALA A 116 -6.82 10.69 9.85
C ALA A 116 -5.52 10.52 9.05
N LEU A 117 -5.37 9.34 8.47
CA LEU A 117 -4.25 8.97 7.62
C LEU A 117 -4.79 8.18 6.42
N THR A 118 -4.48 8.65 5.21
CA THR A 118 -4.87 8.01 3.96
C THR A 118 -3.63 7.55 3.24
N ILE A 119 -3.60 6.29 2.81
CA ILE A 119 -2.52 5.70 2.02
C ILE A 119 -3.10 5.34 0.65
N SER A 120 -2.48 5.82 -0.41
CA SER A 120 -2.86 5.55 -1.80
C SER A 120 -1.67 4.95 -2.54
N HIS A 121 -1.85 3.77 -3.10
CA HIS A 121 -0.87 3.16 -3.99
C HIS A 121 -1.00 3.73 -5.41
N LEU A 122 0.13 4.00 -6.05
CA LEU A 122 0.22 4.64 -7.35
C LEU A 122 0.76 3.67 -8.40
N PRO A 123 0.42 3.84 -9.69
CA PRO A 123 -0.35 4.95 -10.26
C PRO A 123 -1.88 4.80 -10.15
N HIS A 124 -2.38 3.57 -10.04
CA HIS A 124 -3.80 3.24 -10.05
C HIS A 124 -4.19 2.22 -8.97
N GLY A 125 -3.36 2.11 -7.92
CA GLY A 125 -3.57 1.15 -6.86
C GLY A 125 -4.67 1.56 -5.86
N PRO A 126 -4.95 0.68 -4.90
CA PRO A 126 -6.00 0.92 -3.92
C PRO A 126 -5.67 2.09 -3.00
N THR A 127 -6.72 2.66 -2.41
CA THR A 127 -6.60 3.69 -1.38
C THR A 127 -7.30 3.23 -0.12
N ILE A 128 -6.60 3.31 1.00
CA ILE A 128 -7.13 3.01 2.32
C ILE A 128 -7.07 4.28 3.19
N SER A 129 -8.14 4.52 3.96
CA SER A 129 -8.21 5.64 4.89
C SER A 129 -8.47 5.13 6.29
N PHE A 130 -7.70 5.64 7.24
CA PHE A 130 -7.77 5.30 8.65
C PHE A 130 -8.15 6.52 9.46
N SER A 131 -9.04 6.34 10.43
CA SER A 131 -9.24 7.28 11.52
C SER A 131 -8.25 6.96 12.65
N LEU A 132 -7.53 7.99 13.10
CA LEU A 132 -6.52 7.86 14.13
C LEU A 132 -7.11 8.27 15.48
N HIS A 133 -6.93 7.41 16.48
CA HIS A 133 -7.35 7.66 17.86
C HIS A 133 -6.17 7.46 18.81
N ASN A 134 -6.18 8.15 19.94
CA ASN A 134 -5.15 8.05 20.99
C ASN A 134 -3.72 8.30 20.48
N VAL A 135 -3.56 9.21 19.52
CA VAL A 135 -2.24 9.53 18.94
C VAL A 135 -1.37 10.22 19.97
N LYS A 136 -0.22 9.59 20.28
CA LYS A 136 0.87 10.18 21.05
C LYS A 136 2.06 10.37 20.15
N THR A 137 2.48 11.62 19.98
CA THR A 137 3.61 11.94 19.09
C THR A 137 4.91 11.88 19.88
N ARG A 138 6.06 11.78 19.19
CA ARG A 138 7.35 11.85 19.89
C ARG A 138 7.57 13.21 20.53
N GLN A 139 6.89 14.24 20.02
CA GLN A 139 6.87 15.58 20.61
C GLN A 139 6.12 15.66 21.94
N ASP A 140 5.40 14.61 22.36
CA ASP A 140 4.80 14.53 23.69
C ASP A 140 5.75 13.90 24.73
N LEU A 141 6.79 13.18 24.28
CA LEU A 141 7.71 12.47 25.18
C LEU A 141 8.68 13.45 25.86
N PRO A 142 9.09 13.21 27.12
CA PRO A 142 10.17 13.98 27.76
C PRO A 142 11.47 13.96 26.94
N ASN A 143 12.18 15.09 26.89
CA ASN A 143 13.40 15.24 26.08
C ASN A 143 14.49 14.20 26.41
N ALA A 144 14.59 13.75 27.67
CA ALA A 144 15.53 12.70 28.08
C ALA A 144 15.30 11.35 27.38
N LEU A 145 14.07 11.11 26.89
CA LEU A 145 13.69 9.90 26.15
C LEU A 145 13.73 10.12 24.62
N ARG A 146 13.94 11.35 24.14
CA ARG A 146 14.03 11.68 22.71
C ARG A 146 15.45 11.46 22.20
N GLY A 147 15.81 10.20 21.99
CA GLY A 147 17.03 9.82 21.27
C GLY A 147 16.87 9.85 19.74
N ASN A 148 17.99 9.79 19.02
CA ASN A 148 17.99 9.51 17.59
C ASN A 148 17.45 8.10 17.34
N ILE A 149 16.50 7.97 16.40
CA ILE A 149 16.01 6.67 15.98
C ILE A 149 16.92 6.14 14.88
N SER A 150 17.22 4.84 14.92
CA SER A 150 17.85 4.16 13.80
C SER A 150 16.97 4.28 12.55
N LYS A 151 17.60 4.48 11.39
CA LYS A 151 16.94 4.47 10.08
C LYS A 151 17.16 3.17 9.33
N SER A 152 17.61 2.12 10.03
CA SER A 152 17.71 0.78 9.46
C SER A 152 16.33 0.28 9.02
N TYR A 153 16.31 -0.59 8.02
CA TYR A 153 15.09 -1.32 7.69
C TYR A 153 14.60 -2.07 8.93
N PRO A 154 13.33 -1.88 9.34
CA PRO A 154 12.77 -2.64 10.43
C PRO A 154 12.75 -4.12 10.05
N PRO A 155 12.92 -5.05 11.00
CA PRO A 155 12.74 -6.46 10.72
C PRO A 155 11.32 -6.68 10.18
N SER A 156 11.21 -7.33 9.03
CA SER A 156 9.93 -7.76 8.48
C SER A 156 9.38 -8.86 9.38
N HIS A 157 8.48 -8.49 10.31
CA HIS A 157 7.63 -9.47 10.96
C HIS A 157 6.51 -9.82 9.99
N LEU A 158 6.74 -10.87 9.20
CA LEU A 158 5.69 -11.64 8.54
C LEU A 158 5.46 -12.91 9.36
#